data_AF-A0A6G0VNM7-F1
#
_entry.id   AF-A0A6G0VNM7-F1
#
_cell.length_a   1.000
_cell.length_b   1.000
_cell.length_c   1.000
_cell.angle_alpha   90.00
_cell.angle_beta   90.00
_cell.angle_gamma   90.00
#
_symmetry.space_group_name_H-M   'P 1'
#
loop_
_entity.id
_entity.type
_entity.pdbx_description
1 polymer ?
#
loop_
_entity_poly.entity_id
_entity_poly.type
_entity_poly.pdbx_seq_one_letter_code
_entity_poly.pdbx_strand_id
1 'polypeptide(L)'
;MDKSGVYDDPVCSSNTVNHAMLLVGYTKNAWILKNWWSSKWGDNGYMYLARGKNQCAVSAYAAYATILLPSHRSQPSTHPHG
;
A
#
# COMPACT_ATOMS: atom_id res chain seq x y z
N MET A 1 0.12 -20.57 -2.91
CA MET A 1 -0.38 -19.67 -3.98
C MET A 1 -1.20 -20.52 -4.92
N ASP A 2 -2.40 -20.08 -5.25
CA ASP A 2 -3.24 -20.78 -6.21
C ASP A 2 -2.68 -20.65 -7.64
N LYS A 3 -3.31 -21.31 -8.61
CA LYS A 3 -2.92 -21.22 -10.04
C LYS A 3 -3.08 -19.80 -10.62
N SER A 4 -3.75 -18.89 -9.90
CA SER A 4 -3.91 -17.48 -10.30
C SER A 4 -2.83 -16.55 -9.76
N GLY A 5 -1.91 -17.07 -8.92
CA GLY A 5 -0.86 -16.27 -8.27
C GLY A 5 -1.34 -15.52 -7.03
N VAL A 6 -2.58 -15.75 -6.60
CA VAL A 6 -3.13 -15.15 -5.37
C VAL A 6 -2.71 -15.99 -4.18
N TYR A 7 -2.11 -15.33 -3.20
CA TYR A 7 -1.79 -15.93 -1.91
C TYR A 7 -3.06 -15.96 -1.06
N ASP A 8 -3.47 -17.18 -0.78
CA ASP A 8 -4.63 -17.48 0.03
C ASP A 8 -4.33 -18.67 0.93
N ASP A 9 -3.96 -18.38 2.17
CA ASP A 9 -3.52 -19.39 3.12
C ASP A 9 -4.45 -19.40 4.34
N PRO A 10 -5.17 -20.51 4.61
CA PRO A 10 -6.06 -20.60 5.77
C PRO A 10 -5.32 -20.51 7.11
N VAL A 11 -4.00 -20.72 7.14
CA VAL A 11 -3.22 -20.60 8.38
C VAL A 11 -2.75 -19.17 8.66
N CYS A 12 -3.00 -18.22 7.76
CA CYS A 12 -2.58 -16.85 8.02
C CYS A 12 -3.38 -16.23 9.17
N SER A 13 -2.68 -15.77 10.20
CA SER A 13 -3.30 -15.12 11.35
C SER A 13 -4.07 -13.87 10.92
N SER A 14 -5.30 -13.72 11.43
CA SER A 14 -6.11 -12.50 11.23
C SER A 14 -5.98 -11.48 12.36
N ASN A 15 -5.09 -11.73 13.33
CA ASN A 15 -4.97 -10.94 14.56
C ASN A 15 -3.52 -10.67 15.02
N THR A 16 -2.51 -11.24 14.37
CA THR A 16 -1.10 -11.03 14.69
C THR A 16 -0.39 -10.45 13.47
N VAL A 17 0.31 -9.33 13.66
CA VAL A 17 1.06 -8.64 12.62
C VAL A 17 2.49 -8.41 13.10
N ASN A 18 3.47 -8.70 12.25
CA ASN A 18 4.89 -8.47 12.52
C ASN A 18 5.64 -7.83 11.33
N HIS A 19 4.96 -7.61 10.20
CA HIS A 19 5.58 -7.13 8.97
C HIS A 19 4.64 -6.13 8.28
N ALA A 20 5.23 -5.06 7.74
CA ALA A 20 4.51 -4.01 7.04
C ALA A 20 4.83 -4.03 5.55
N MET A 21 3.82 -3.80 4.72
CA MET A 21 3.93 -3.71 3.26
C MET A 21 3.12 -2.53 2.76
N LEU A 22 3.42 -2.05 1.55
CA LEU A 22 2.66 -0.96 0.93
C LEU A 22 1.53 -1.54 0.07
N LEU A 23 0.29 -1.18 0.39
CA LEU A 23 -0.84 -1.42 -0.51
C LEU A 23 -0.79 -0.44 -1.69
N VAL A 24 -0.64 -0.97 -2.90
CA VAL A 24 -0.51 -0.14 -4.13
C VAL A 24 -1.69 -0.28 -5.08
N GLY A 25 -2.61 -1.22 -4.83
CA GLY A 25 -3.78 -1.41 -5.66
C GLY A 25 -4.59 -2.64 -5.29
N TYR A 26 -5.61 -2.94 -6.08
CA TYR A 26 -6.46 -4.11 -5.91
C TYR A 26 -7.07 -4.57 -7.23
N THR A 27 -7.47 -5.84 -7.28
CA THR A 27 -8.35 -6.40 -8.31
C THR A 27 -9.68 -6.82 -7.67
N LYS A 28 -10.56 -7.50 -8.42
CA LYS A 28 -11.76 -8.10 -7.84
C LYS A 28 -11.42 -9.02 -6.66
N ASN A 29 -10.38 -9.84 -6.81
CA ASN A 29 -10.07 -10.95 -5.91
C ASN A 29 -8.81 -10.75 -5.05
N ALA A 30 -8.00 -9.69 -5.29
CA ALA A 30 -6.72 -9.54 -4.61
C ALA A 30 -6.39 -8.10 -4.19
N TRP A 31 -5.66 -7.97 -3.09
CA TRP A 31 -4.84 -6.81 -2.76
C TRP A 31 -3.48 -6.93 -3.43
N ILE A 32 -2.95 -5.82 -3.95
CA ILE A 32 -1.61 -5.76 -4.55
C ILE A 32 -0.68 -5.07 -3.55
N LEU A 33 0.24 -5.84 -2.98
CA LEU A 33 1.16 -5.40 -1.94
C LEU A 33 2.58 -5.33 -2.50
N LYS A 34 3.27 -4.20 -2.29
CA LYS A 34 4.68 -4.03 -2.61
C LYS A 34 5.53 -4.33 -1.39
N ASN A 35 6.56 -5.15 -1.57
CA ASN A 35 7.52 -5.50 -0.55
C ASN A 35 8.87 -4.79 -0.76
N TRP A 36 9.72 -4.82 0.27
CA TRP A 36 11.07 -4.26 0.28
C TRP A 36 12.20 -5.31 0.19
N TRP A 37 11.86 -6.58 -0.05
CA TRP A 37 12.83 -7.69 -0.09
C TRP A 37 13.42 -7.97 -1.48
N SER A 38 13.83 -6.91 -2.19
CA SER A 38 14.30 -6.97 -3.58
C SER A 38 13.22 -7.39 -4.59
N SER A 39 13.49 -7.15 -5.89
CA SER A 39 12.63 -7.58 -6.99
C SER A 39 12.62 -9.10 -7.18
N LYS A 40 13.58 -9.84 -6.59
CA LYS A 40 13.64 -11.30 -6.68
C LYS A 40 12.61 -12.02 -5.81
N TRP A 41 11.98 -11.32 -4.86
CA TRP A 41 10.94 -11.88 -4.01
C TRP A 41 9.56 -11.73 -4.64
N GLY A 42 8.71 -12.77 -4.51
CA GLY A 42 7.34 -12.75 -5.04
C GLY A 42 7.32 -12.60 -6.56
N ASP A 43 6.35 -11.84 -7.07
CA ASP A 43 6.30 -11.43 -8.47
C ASP A 43 6.93 -10.04 -8.61
N ASN A 44 8.23 -10.00 -8.96
CA ASN A 44 8.97 -8.76 -9.16
C ASN A 44 8.95 -7.78 -7.95
N GLY A 45 8.93 -8.31 -6.72
CA GLY A 45 8.82 -7.54 -5.48
C GLY A 45 7.39 -7.33 -4.98
N TYR A 46 6.39 -7.91 -5.65
CA TYR A 46 4.98 -7.77 -5.30
C TYR A 46 4.36 -9.09 -4.86
N MET A 47 3.23 -8.95 -4.15
CA MET A 47 2.37 -10.04 -3.72
C MET A 47 0.91 -9.70 -4.02
N TYR A 48 0.18 -10.70 -4.48
CA TYR A 48 -1.27 -10.64 -4.62
C TYR A 48 -1.87 -11.41 -3.44
N LEU A 49 -2.58 -10.74 -2.55
CA LEU A 49 -3.15 -11.33 -1.34
C LEU A 49 -4.67 -11.43 -1.49
N ALA A 50 -5.28 -12.56 -1.12
CA ALA A 50 -6.73 -12.75 -1.22
C ALA A 50 -7.51 -11.60 -0.57
N ARG A 51 -8.47 -11.04 -1.31
CA ARG A 51 -9.32 -9.93 -0.87
C ARG A 51 -10.68 -10.45 -0.40
N GLY A 52 -11.32 -9.72 0.52
CA GLY A 52 -12.67 -10.04 1.02
C GLY A 52 -12.68 -10.94 2.26
N LYS A 53 -11.51 -11.39 2.71
CA LYS A 53 -11.27 -11.96 4.04
C LYS A 53 -10.01 -11.28 4.56
N ASN A 54 -9.97 -10.91 5.85
CA ASN A 54 -8.86 -10.18 6.50
C ASN A 54 -7.59 -11.05 6.57
N GLN A 55 -7.12 -11.51 5.41
CA GLN A 55 -6.05 -12.46 5.23
C GLN A 55 -4.78 -11.83 5.75
N CYS A 56 -4.06 -12.55 6.60
CA CYS A 56 -2.84 -12.05 7.24
C CYS A 56 -3.00 -10.72 7.98
N ALA A 57 -4.21 -10.45 8.51
CA ALA A 57 -4.56 -9.21 9.20
C ALA A 57 -4.33 -7.92 8.38
N VAL A 58 -4.37 -8.02 7.04
CA VAL A 58 -4.05 -6.91 6.12
C VAL A 58 -4.89 -5.65 6.36
N SER A 59 -6.13 -5.77 6.85
CA SER A 59 -7.01 -4.64 7.12
C SER A 59 -6.98 -4.15 8.56
N ALA A 60 -6.10 -4.66 9.42
CA ALA A 60 -6.07 -4.33 10.85
C ALA A 60 -5.37 -3.00 11.17
N TYR A 61 -4.30 -2.63 10.43
CA TYR A 61 -3.43 -1.49 10.74
C TYR A 61 -3.11 -0.62 9.50
N ALA A 62 -4.10 -0.43 8.62
CA ALA A 62 -3.93 0.40 7.44
C ALA A 62 -3.70 1.87 7.83
N ALA A 63 -2.67 2.50 7.25
CA ALA A 63 -2.33 3.89 7.45
C ALA A 63 -2.05 4.57 6.11
N TYR A 64 -2.30 5.88 6.04
CA TYR A 64 -1.98 6.72 4.89
C TYR A 64 -1.43 8.08 5.36
N ALA A 65 -0.65 8.74 4.52
CA ALA A 65 -0.14 10.07 4.79
C ALA A 65 -0.95 11.11 4.01
N THR A 66 -1.27 12.24 4.64
CA THR A 66 -1.83 13.41 3.97
C THR A 66 -0.72 14.39 3.63
N ILE A 67 -0.65 14.82 2.38
CA ILE A 67 0.27 15.89 1.99
C ILE A 67 -0.41 17.23 2.28
N LEU A 68 0.12 17.99 3.23
CA LEU A 68 -0.27 19.38 3.44
C LEU A 68 0.54 20.26 2.49
N LEU A 69 -0.06 20.66 1.38
CA LEU A 69 0.53 21.70 0.55
C LEU A 69 0.44 23.03 1.31
N PRO A 70 1.52 23.83 1.37
CA PRO A 70 1.40 25.21 1.83
C PRO A 70 0.35 25.89 0.95
N SER A 71 -0.66 26.51 1.55
CA SER A 71 -1.56 27.39 0.81
C SER A 71 -0.68 28.41 0.09
N HIS A 72 -0.79 28.43 -1.23
CA HIS A 72 -0.11 29.38 -2.09
C HIS A 72 -0.40 30.78 -1.53
N ARG A 73 0.55 31.37 -0.78
CA ARG A 73 0.43 32.76 -0.34
C ARG A 73 0.55 33.57 -1.61
N SER A 74 -0.59 33.87 -2.22
CA SER A 74 -0.76 34.97 -3.15
C SER A 74 -0.30 36.24 -2.43
N GLN A 75 0.95 36.63 -2.65
CA GLN A 75 1.38 38.01 -2.50
C GLN A 75 1.42 38.59 -3.91
N PRO A 76 0.43 39.38 -4.33
CA PRO A 76 0.55 40.21 -5.52
C PRO A 76 1.37 41.46 -5.18
N SER A 77 2.29 41.84 -6.10
CA SER A 77 2.66 43.22 -6.49
C SER A 77 3.22 44.13 -5.37
N THR A 78 4.37 44.82 -5.43
CA THR A 78 5.14 45.47 -6.50
C THR A 78 6.33 46.12 -5.80
N HIS A 79 7.54 46.06 -6.34
CA HIS A 79 8.63 46.95 -5.94
C HIS A 79 8.77 48.03 -7.03
N PRO A 80 8.54 49.33 -6.73
CA PRO A 80 8.77 50.37 -7.71
C PRO A 80 10.27 50.57 -7.95
N HIS A 81 10.54 50.99 -9.18
CA HIS A 81 11.82 51.20 -9.83
C HIS A 81 12.80 52.14 -9.11
N GLY A 82 14.10 51.87 -9.31
CA GLY A 82 15.07 52.78 -9.96
C GLY A 82 15.23 54.18 -9.41
#